data_AF-A0A0K8UEH8-F1
#
_entry.id   AF-A0A0K8UEH8-F1
#
_cell.length_a   1.000
_cell.length_b   1.000
_cell.length_c   1.000
_cell.angle_alpha   90.00
_cell.angle_beta   90.00
_cell.angle_gamma   90.00
#
_symmetry.space_group_name_H-M   'P 1'
#
loop_
_entity.id
_entity.type
_entity.pdbx_description
1 polymer ?
#
loop_
_entity_poly.entity_id
_entity_poly.type
_entity_poly.pdbx_seq_one_letter_code
_entity_poly.pdbx_strand_id
1 'polypeptide(L)'
;MSTDHEVGSVRDSVYCAAAVWSLYQAYRRIDDDRGKSYELGQSTVKCMRGILECWVKQAGRVEVFKTRQSNQHALHSKFHLHTGEEIYADDAYNHLQIDLVSLYLIFLVQMITSGLQIIYTQDEVAFVQNLVYYVERSYRTPDFGMWERGSKYNNGTPEIHASSIGMAKSALEAINGCNLFGEKGASWSVVYVDIDAHNRNRSIFETMLPRESSSKGVDASLLLTLSFPAFASHEERLVEQTKHNVITRLRGKRGFKRFSRDGFLSKIEEKNRRYYHNGELKDFEGHECEWPLFYIEMIIDGVFKSNSEQIEEYQNELRNCLHTDVNGDPVVTMYYAPDGDGSYVRSPSQSLFLWGQSMFIIAQLLTAGLLHINELDPIRRYLPSYNRPRRGGRYSAFQVCFFGSNLT
;
A
#
# COMPACT_ATOMS: atom_id res chain seq x y z
N MET A 1 -3.23 3.75 12.89
CA MET A 1 -4.35 4.23 12.06
C MET A 1 -4.67 5.66 12.43
N SER A 2 -5.28 6.39 11.49
CA SER A 2 -5.82 7.72 11.72
C SER A 2 -6.90 7.72 12.79
N THR A 3 -7.10 8.86 13.41
CA THR A 3 -8.24 9.17 14.28
C THR A 3 -8.95 10.37 13.70
N ASP A 4 -10.23 10.56 14.01
CA ASP A 4 -11.02 11.66 13.44
C ASP A 4 -10.63 13.06 13.97
N HIS A 5 -9.76 13.14 14.98
CA HIS A 5 -9.47 14.40 15.69
C HIS A 5 -7.99 14.79 15.75
N GLU A 6 -7.07 13.83 15.90
CA GLU A 6 -5.69 14.18 16.27
C GLU A 6 -4.63 13.55 15.36
N VAL A 7 -4.74 12.26 15.05
CA VAL A 7 -3.72 11.51 14.32
C VAL A 7 -4.09 11.35 12.85
N GLY A 8 -3.24 11.81 11.94
CA GLY A 8 -3.28 11.47 10.52
C GLY A 8 -2.22 10.41 10.17
N SER A 9 -2.67 9.23 9.72
CA SER A 9 -1.82 8.17 9.16
C SER A 9 -1.60 8.40 7.67
N VAL A 10 -0.34 8.47 7.25
CA VAL A 10 -0.01 8.67 5.82
C VAL A 10 -0.61 7.56 4.96
N ARG A 11 -0.61 6.30 5.44
CA ARG A 11 -1.17 5.16 4.71
C ARG A 11 -2.65 5.35 4.42
N ASP A 12 -3.39 5.72 5.46
CA ASP A 12 -4.83 5.91 5.39
C ASP A 12 -5.13 7.10 4.45
N SER A 13 -4.36 8.19 4.55
CA SER A 13 -4.46 9.35 3.66
C SER A 13 -4.20 9.01 2.19
N VAL A 14 -3.19 8.18 1.88
CA VAL A 14 -2.92 7.73 0.51
C VAL A 14 -4.08 6.91 -0.05
N TYR A 15 -4.64 5.97 0.73
CA TYR A 15 -5.81 5.20 0.28
C TYR A 15 -7.05 6.07 0.13
N CYS A 16 -7.29 7.04 1.03
CA CYS A 16 -8.35 8.02 0.85
C CYS A 16 -8.17 8.82 -0.44
N ALA A 17 -6.96 9.30 -0.72
CA ALA A 17 -6.65 9.97 -1.97
C ALA A 17 -6.90 9.04 -3.17
N ALA A 18 -6.55 7.76 -3.08
CA ALA A 18 -6.80 6.78 -4.13
C ALA A 18 -8.30 6.55 -4.40
N ALA A 19 -9.14 6.51 -3.37
CA ALA A 19 -10.60 6.37 -3.53
C ALA A 19 -11.23 7.62 -4.15
N VAL A 20 -10.87 8.82 -3.67
CA VAL A 20 -11.34 10.10 -4.23
C VAL A 20 -10.85 10.26 -5.68
N TRP A 21 -9.60 9.87 -5.96
CA TRP A 21 -9.05 9.84 -7.32
C TRP A 21 -9.78 8.86 -8.24
N SER A 22 -10.16 7.69 -7.72
CA SER A 22 -10.95 6.70 -8.47
C SER A 22 -12.33 7.24 -8.84
N LEU A 23 -12.97 7.98 -7.93
CA LEU A 23 -14.19 8.73 -8.23
C LEU A 23 -13.95 9.81 -9.29
N TYR A 24 -12.87 10.59 -9.17
CA TYR A 24 -12.47 11.58 -10.18
C TYR A 24 -12.34 10.95 -11.58
N GLN A 25 -11.68 9.80 -11.69
CA GLN A 25 -11.53 9.06 -12.95
C GLN A 25 -12.88 8.58 -13.49
N ALA A 26 -13.72 8.01 -12.64
CA ALA A 26 -15.07 7.54 -13.02
C ALA A 26 -15.94 8.70 -13.53
N TYR A 27 -15.99 9.82 -12.80
CA TYR A 27 -16.75 11.00 -13.21
C TYR A 27 -16.25 11.60 -14.53
N ARG A 28 -14.92 11.68 -14.71
CA ARG A 28 -14.33 12.19 -15.95
C ARG A 28 -14.74 11.39 -17.19
N ARG A 29 -15.10 10.11 -17.02
CA ARG A 29 -15.54 9.24 -18.12
C ARG A 29 -17.03 9.36 -18.45
N ILE A 30 -17.87 9.68 -17.47
CA ILE A 30 -19.34 9.56 -17.58
C ILE A 30 -20.03 10.85 -18.13
N ASP A 31 -19.34 12.01 -18.17
CA ASP A 31 -19.75 13.32 -18.76
C ASP A 31 -20.27 14.41 -17.77
N ASP A 32 -20.32 15.68 -18.25
CA ASP A 32 -20.45 17.00 -17.59
C ASP A 32 -21.09 17.02 -16.19
N ASP A 33 -20.22 16.86 -15.19
CA ASP A 33 -20.59 16.74 -13.77
C ASP A 33 -20.66 18.09 -13.04
N ARG A 34 -20.85 19.19 -13.79
CA ARG A 34 -20.95 20.55 -13.25
C ARG A 34 -19.76 20.94 -12.36
N GLY A 35 -18.58 20.33 -12.57
CA GLY A 35 -17.35 20.61 -11.83
C GLY A 35 -17.01 19.61 -10.72
N LYS A 36 -17.78 18.54 -10.53
CA LYS A 36 -17.53 17.57 -9.46
C LYS A 36 -16.19 16.84 -9.61
N SER A 37 -15.82 16.47 -10.83
CA SER A 37 -14.54 15.85 -11.17
C SER A 37 -13.41 16.81 -10.79
N TYR A 38 -13.56 18.09 -11.10
CA TYR A 38 -12.58 19.10 -10.70
C TYR A 38 -12.42 19.15 -9.17
N GLU A 39 -13.52 19.20 -8.40
CA GLU A 39 -13.47 19.18 -6.93
C GLU A 39 -12.78 17.92 -6.38
N LEU A 40 -13.10 16.74 -6.92
CA LEU A 40 -12.51 15.46 -6.50
C LEU A 40 -11.02 15.40 -6.84
N GLY A 41 -10.63 15.87 -8.03
CA GLY A 41 -9.24 16.00 -8.45
C GLY A 41 -8.46 16.94 -7.52
N GLN A 42 -9.01 18.11 -7.20
CA GLN A 42 -8.39 19.04 -6.26
C GLN A 42 -8.30 18.47 -4.83
N SER A 43 -9.31 17.72 -4.38
CA SER A 43 -9.28 17.06 -3.07
C SER A 43 -8.18 16.00 -2.99
N THR A 44 -8.02 15.21 -4.07
CA THR A 44 -6.91 14.24 -4.21
C THR A 44 -5.56 14.95 -4.15
N VAL A 45 -5.39 16.02 -4.93
CA VAL A 45 -4.15 16.82 -4.97
C VAL A 45 -3.83 17.39 -3.59
N LYS A 46 -4.80 17.98 -2.89
CA LYS A 46 -4.62 18.51 -1.54
C LYS A 46 -4.16 17.43 -0.55
N CYS A 47 -4.75 16.25 -0.58
CA CYS A 47 -4.37 15.15 0.31
C CYS A 47 -2.91 14.71 0.07
N MET A 48 -2.56 14.43 -1.19
CA MET A 48 -1.21 14.00 -1.54
C MET A 48 -0.16 15.09 -1.26
N ARG A 49 -0.50 16.35 -1.50
CA ARG A 49 0.37 17.49 -1.16
C ARG A 49 0.51 17.69 0.34
N GLY A 50 -0.54 17.49 1.13
CA GLY A 50 -0.44 17.56 2.59
C GLY A 50 0.57 16.55 3.15
N ILE A 51 0.59 15.32 2.60
CA ILE A 51 1.61 14.32 2.94
C ILE A 51 3.01 14.82 2.54
N LEU A 52 3.16 15.33 1.31
CA LEU A 52 4.43 15.86 0.82
C LEU A 52 4.96 16.99 1.71
N GLU A 53 4.11 17.94 2.09
CA GLU A 53 4.47 19.06 2.94
C GLU A 53 4.95 18.60 4.32
N CYS A 54 4.28 17.60 4.92
CA CYS A 54 4.73 16.98 6.17
C CYS A 54 6.13 16.36 6.03
N TRP A 55 6.39 15.66 4.93
CA TRP A 55 7.69 15.03 4.69
C TRP A 55 8.80 16.01 4.28
N VAL A 56 8.47 17.08 3.55
CA VAL A 56 9.43 18.13 3.18
C VAL A 56 9.97 18.84 4.44
N LYS A 57 9.14 19.05 5.47
CA LYS A 57 9.60 19.53 6.79
C LYS A 57 10.65 18.61 7.42
N GLN A 58 10.65 17.32 7.07
CA GLN A 58 11.61 16.31 7.53
C GLN A 58 12.79 16.08 6.57
N ALA A 59 13.04 16.96 5.59
CA ALA A 59 14.10 16.77 4.59
C ALA A 59 15.50 16.53 5.19
N GLY A 60 15.84 17.18 6.30
CA GLY A 60 17.10 16.94 7.02
C GLY A 60 17.25 15.48 7.49
N ARG A 61 16.15 14.83 7.88
CA ARG A 61 16.14 13.43 8.32
C ARG A 61 16.38 12.48 7.14
N VAL A 62 15.74 12.77 6.00
CA VAL A 62 15.92 12.01 4.75
C VAL A 62 17.37 12.04 4.29
N GLU A 63 18.04 13.20 4.37
CA GLU A 63 19.44 13.31 3.99
C GLU A 63 20.35 12.42 4.85
N VAL A 64 20.14 12.42 6.17
CA VAL A 64 20.88 11.54 7.07
C VAL A 64 20.56 10.07 6.82
N PHE A 65 19.30 9.74 6.52
CA PHE A 65 18.85 8.37 6.25
C PHE A 65 19.60 7.72 5.08
N LYS A 66 19.95 8.48 4.03
CA LYS A 66 20.74 7.96 2.88
C LYS A 66 22.03 7.27 3.31
N THR A 67 22.67 7.76 4.37
CA THR A 67 23.92 7.23 4.91
C THR A 67 23.72 6.20 6.01
N ARG A 68 22.72 6.39 6.89
CA ARG A 68 22.56 5.60 8.13
C ARG A 68 21.49 4.52 8.09
N GLN A 69 20.43 4.68 7.29
CA GLN A 69 19.36 3.69 7.11
C GLN A 69 18.76 3.17 8.42
N SER A 70 18.55 4.08 9.39
CA SER A 70 18.17 3.74 10.76
C SER A 70 16.81 4.32 11.15
N ASN A 71 16.11 3.68 12.09
CA ASN A 71 14.79 4.13 12.59
C ASN A 71 14.77 5.59 13.08
N GLN A 72 15.84 6.05 13.75
CA GLN A 72 15.98 7.43 14.27
C GLN A 72 15.99 8.53 13.19
N HIS A 73 16.14 8.15 11.92
CA HIS A 73 16.18 9.08 10.80
C HIS A 73 15.12 8.73 9.75
N ALA A 74 14.21 7.82 10.07
CA ALA A 74 13.19 7.34 9.17
C ALA A 74 12.02 8.32 9.12
N LEU A 75 11.51 8.63 7.92
CA LEU A 75 10.35 9.50 7.75
C LEU A 75 9.18 9.06 8.64
N HIS A 76 8.54 10.04 9.28
CA HIS A 76 7.37 9.73 10.10
C HIS A 76 6.21 9.25 9.24
N SER A 77 5.53 8.23 9.75
CA SER A 77 4.35 7.62 9.15
C SER A 77 3.03 8.21 9.65
N LYS A 78 3.09 9.06 10.68
CA LYS A 78 1.94 9.70 11.32
C LYS A 78 2.26 11.13 11.72
N PHE A 79 1.27 12.00 11.58
CA PHE A 79 1.36 13.42 11.88
C PHE A 79 0.13 13.88 12.63
N HIS A 80 0.21 15.07 13.22
CA HIS A 80 -0.96 15.72 13.77
C HIS A 80 -1.88 16.17 12.62
N LEU A 81 -3.14 15.71 12.63
CA LEU A 81 -4.09 15.77 11.52
C LEU A 81 -4.33 17.20 11.02
N HIS A 82 -4.39 18.18 11.93
CA HIS A 82 -4.72 19.56 11.58
C HIS A 82 -3.51 20.45 11.27
N THR A 83 -2.33 20.12 11.79
CA THR A 83 -1.14 20.99 11.68
C THR A 83 -0.05 20.40 10.79
N GLY A 84 -0.07 19.10 10.55
CA GLY A 84 0.99 18.39 9.83
C GLY A 84 2.32 18.37 10.60
N GLU A 85 2.29 18.58 11.92
CA GLU A 85 3.46 18.49 12.79
C GLU A 85 3.70 17.06 13.26
N GLU A 86 4.92 16.79 13.74
CA GLU A 86 5.28 15.50 14.33
C GLU A 86 4.42 15.24 15.58
N ILE A 87 3.82 14.05 15.66
CA ILE A 87 2.90 13.67 16.75
C ILE A 87 3.50 12.63 17.71
N TYR A 88 4.41 11.79 17.22
CA TYR A 88 5.10 10.79 18.04
C TYR A 88 6.61 10.96 17.89
N ALA A 89 7.33 10.77 18.99
CA ALA A 89 8.78 10.71 18.99
C ALA A 89 9.28 9.37 18.40
N ASP A 90 10.51 9.37 17.88
CA ASP A 90 11.15 8.21 17.23
C ASP A 90 11.31 6.99 18.15
N ASP A 91 11.44 7.22 19.45
CA ASP A 91 11.51 6.18 20.47
C ASP A 91 10.13 5.71 20.92
N ALA A 92 9.08 6.50 20.71
CA ALA A 92 7.69 6.20 21.05
C ALA A 92 6.94 5.47 19.92
N TYR A 93 7.41 5.59 18.67
CA TYR A 93 6.72 5.00 17.52
C TYR A 93 7.64 4.41 16.45
N ASN A 94 7.17 3.33 15.81
CA ASN A 94 7.91 2.60 14.77
C ASN A 94 7.66 3.23 13.39
N HIS A 95 8.36 4.33 13.10
CA HIS A 95 8.14 5.10 11.88
C HIS A 95 8.76 4.50 10.61
N LEU A 96 9.85 3.73 10.72
CA LEU A 96 10.52 3.13 9.57
C LEU A 96 9.61 2.11 8.86
N GLN A 97 8.95 2.58 7.79
CA GLN A 97 8.04 1.81 6.93
C GLN A 97 8.38 2.11 5.48
N ILE A 98 9.09 1.20 4.82
CA ILE A 98 9.53 1.38 3.44
C ILE A 98 8.36 1.19 2.48
N ASP A 99 7.46 0.26 2.80
CA ASP A 99 6.24 0.01 2.02
C ASP A 99 5.36 1.27 1.93
N LEU A 100 5.29 2.07 3.00
CA LEU A 100 4.51 3.30 3.06
C LEU A 100 5.02 4.37 2.08
N VAL A 101 6.33 4.66 2.11
CA VAL A 101 6.94 5.63 1.18
C VAL A 101 6.77 5.14 -0.26
N SER A 102 6.92 3.83 -0.47
CA SER A 102 6.75 3.20 -1.77
C SER A 102 5.30 3.29 -2.29
N LEU A 103 4.31 3.09 -1.42
CA LEU A 103 2.89 3.24 -1.72
C LEU A 103 2.57 4.67 -2.18
N TYR A 104 3.11 5.68 -1.49
CA TYR A 104 2.98 7.09 -1.90
C TYR A 104 3.56 7.31 -3.30
N LEU A 105 4.77 6.80 -3.59
CA LEU A 105 5.39 6.96 -4.90
C LEU A 105 4.60 6.28 -6.02
N ILE A 106 4.03 5.09 -5.77
CA ILE A 106 3.18 4.39 -6.74
C ILE A 106 1.97 5.26 -7.07
N PHE A 107 1.20 5.71 -6.07
CA PHE A 107 0.00 6.52 -6.31
C PHE A 107 0.32 7.91 -6.87
N LEU A 108 1.44 8.53 -6.46
CA LEU A 108 1.91 9.78 -7.03
C LEU A 108 2.08 9.67 -8.55
N VAL A 109 2.75 8.60 -9.00
CA VAL A 109 2.92 8.34 -10.44
C VAL A 109 1.57 8.10 -11.11
N GLN A 110 0.71 7.24 -10.56
CA GLN A 110 -0.61 6.96 -11.16
C GLN A 110 -1.44 8.24 -11.34
N MET A 111 -1.51 9.07 -10.30
CA MET A 111 -2.28 10.31 -10.29
C MET A 111 -1.71 11.35 -11.24
N ILE A 112 -0.38 11.54 -11.28
CA ILE A 112 0.26 12.44 -12.26
C ILE A 112 0.01 11.97 -13.69
N THR A 113 0.10 10.66 -13.93
CA THR A 113 -0.16 10.06 -15.25
C THR A 113 -1.61 10.26 -15.69
N SER A 114 -2.55 10.30 -14.74
CA SER A 114 -3.95 10.58 -15.01
C SER A 114 -4.23 12.06 -15.33
N GLY A 115 -3.23 12.94 -15.19
CA GLY A 115 -3.34 14.38 -15.50
C GLY A 115 -3.42 15.29 -14.27
N LEU A 116 -3.36 14.76 -13.04
CA LEU A 116 -3.34 15.58 -11.83
C LEU A 116 -1.96 16.23 -11.62
N GLN A 117 -1.95 17.51 -11.25
CA GLN A 117 -0.73 18.22 -10.90
C GLN A 117 -0.54 18.20 -9.37
N ILE A 118 0.39 17.39 -8.89
CA ILE A 118 0.68 17.23 -7.45
C ILE A 118 1.99 17.94 -7.08
N ILE A 119 3.01 17.91 -7.94
CA ILE A 119 4.33 18.53 -7.72
C ILE A 119 4.37 19.87 -8.45
N TYR A 120 4.80 20.94 -7.78
CA TYR A 120 4.75 22.32 -8.24
C TYR A 120 6.11 23.00 -8.36
N THR A 121 7.09 22.61 -7.54
CA THR A 121 8.41 23.26 -7.53
C THR A 121 9.53 22.29 -7.81
N GLN A 122 10.68 22.82 -8.21
CA GLN A 122 11.88 22.01 -8.44
C GLN A 122 12.44 21.42 -7.13
N ASP A 123 12.22 22.10 -6.00
CA ASP A 123 12.62 21.58 -4.69
C ASP A 123 11.78 20.35 -4.31
N GLU A 124 10.48 20.36 -4.62
CA GLU A 124 9.62 19.18 -4.46
C GLU A 124 10.06 18.04 -5.39
N VAL A 125 10.48 18.32 -6.63
CA VAL A 125 11.08 17.32 -7.53
C VAL A 125 12.32 16.69 -6.90
N ALA A 126 13.24 17.52 -6.39
CA ALA A 126 14.44 17.04 -5.71
C ALA A 126 14.12 16.23 -4.46
N PHE A 127 13.10 16.63 -3.70
CA PHE A 127 12.63 15.89 -2.54
C PHE A 127 12.07 14.51 -2.93
N VAL A 128 11.25 14.42 -3.98
CA VAL A 128 10.75 13.12 -4.48
C VAL A 128 11.91 12.23 -4.98
N GLN A 129 12.94 12.79 -5.62
CA GLN A 129 14.15 12.05 -5.95
C GLN A 129 14.87 11.54 -4.68
N ASN A 130 14.84 12.28 -3.57
CA ASN A 130 15.35 11.79 -2.29
C ASN A 130 14.51 10.65 -1.69
N LEU A 131 13.19 10.62 -1.92
CA LEU A 131 12.34 9.48 -1.56
C LEU A 131 12.71 8.23 -2.36
N VAL A 132 13.14 8.37 -3.62
CA VAL A 132 13.68 7.24 -4.40
C VAL A 132 14.93 6.67 -3.73
N TYR A 133 15.89 7.51 -3.36
CA TYR A 133 17.09 7.06 -2.63
C TYR A 133 16.76 6.43 -1.27
N TYR A 134 15.67 6.89 -0.63
CA TYR A 134 15.18 6.32 0.62
C TYR A 134 14.74 4.86 0.46
N VAL A 135 14.03 4.52 -0.63
CA VAL A 135 13.48 3.17 -0.85
C VAL A 135 14.40 2.23 -1.66
N GLU A 136 15.39 2.76 -2.39
CA GLU A 136 16.22 1.97 -3.32
C GLU A 136 17.00 0.82 -2.65
N ARG A 137 17.27 0.93 -1.34
CA ARG A 137 18.04 -0.06 -0.56
C ARG A 137 17.18 -0.97 0.30
N SER A 138 15.89 -1.11 -0.02
CA SER A 138 14.95 -1.91 0.77
C SER A 138 15.37 -3.37 0.93
N TYR A 139 16.03 -3.97 -0.08
CA TYR A 139 16.56 -5.34 -0.08
C TYR A 139 17.50 -5.69 1.08
N ARG A 140 18.03 -4.68 1.78
CA ARG A 140 18.96 -4.83 2.90
C ARG A 140 18.66 -3.90 4.08
N THR A 141 17.53 -3.19 4.05
CA THR A 141 17.16 -2.24 5.11
C THR A 141 16.00 -2.82 5.90
N PRO A 142 16.25 -3.37 7.10
CA PRO A 142 15.18 -3.86 7.96
C PRO A 142 14.23 -2.73 8.35
N ASP A 143 12.92 -2.97 8.29
CA ASP A 143 11.89 -2.00 8.66
C ASP A 143 10.86 -2.62 9.62
N PHE A 144 9.84 -1.83 9.98
CA PHE A 144 8.75 -2.31 10.83
C PHE A 144 7.59 -2.93 10.05
N GLY A 145 7.71 -2.98 8.72
CA GLY A 145 6.71 -3.46 7.78
C GLY A 145 5.37 -2.73 7.84
N MET A 146 4.44 -3.23 7.03
CA MET A 146 3.07 -2.72 6.90
C MET A 146 2.29 -2.64 8.22
N TRP A 147 2.65 -3.50 9.18
CA TRP A 147 1.98 -3.62 10.48
C TRP A 147 2.67 -2.85 11.61
N GLU A 148 3.72 -2.08 11.31
CA GLU A 148 4.36 -1.15 12.24
C GLU A 148 4.98 -1.85 13.48
N ARG A 149 5.30 -3.14 13.35
CA ARG A 149 5.73 -4.02 14.47
C ARG A 149 7.07 -4.73 14.25
N GLY A 150 7.62 -4.70 13.04
CA GLY A 150 8.89 -5.35 12.73
C GLY A 150 8.72 -6.85 12.78
N SER A 151 9.51 -7.54 13.60
CA SER A 151 9.39 -8.99 13.78
C SER A 151 8.01 -9.43 14.29
N LYS A 152 7.65 -10.70 14.04
CA LYS A 152 6.46 -11.35 14.59
C LYS A 152 6.39 -11.23 16.12
N TYR A 153 7.53 -11.08 16.79
CA TYR A 153 7.62 -10.97 18.24
C TYR A 153 7.22 -9.60 18.78
N ASN A 154 7.06 -8.58 17.93
CA ASN A 154 6.77 -7.21 18.34
C ASN A 154 7.60 -6.78 19.56
N ASN A 155 8.92 -6.79 19.40
CA ASN A 155 9.90 -6.52 20.46
C ASN A 155 10.82 -5.34 20.11
N GLY A 156 10.39 -4.49 19.17
CA GLY A 156 11.18 -3.36 18.67
C GLY A 156 12.24 -3.72 17.64
N THR A 157 12.36 -4.99 17.26
CA THR A 157 13.34 -5.44 16.25
C THR A 157 12.75 -5.32 14.84
N PRO A 158 13.30 -4.46 13.95
CA PRO A 158 12.93 -4.46 12.54
C PRO A 158 13.48 -5.71 11.83
N GLU A 159 12.85 -6.11 10.72
CA GLU A 159 13.32 -7.24 9.91
C GLU A 159 13.16 -6.92 8.42
N ILE A 160 13.62 -7.80 7.54
CA ILE A 160 13.42 -7.66 6.10
C ILE A 160 12.08 -8.29 5.72
N HIS A 161 11.22 -7.51 5.09
CA HIS A 161 9.85 -7.88 4.69
C HIS A 161 9.74 -7.96 3.18
N ALA A 162 9.27 -9.09 2.66
CA ALA A 162 9.02 -9.27 1.24
C ALA A 162 7.96 -8.26 0.75
N SER A 163 6.93 -7.98 1.56
CA SER A 163 5.95 -6.92 1.26
C SER A 163 6.60 -5.54 1.06
N SER A 164 7.50 -5.12 1.96
CA SER A 164 8.23 -3.85 1.82
C SER A 164 9.13 -3.80 0.60
N ILE A 165 9.89 -4.88 0.33
CA ILE A 165 10.78 -4.94 -0.84
C ILE A 165 9.97 -4.94 -2.14
N GLY A 166 8.89 -5.72 -2.20
CA GLY A 166 8.04 -5.80 -3.38
C GLY A 166 7.36 -4.47 -3.69
N MET A 167 6.90 -3.75 -2.65
CA MET A 167 6.34 -2.39 -2.79
C MET A 167 7.42 -1.39 -3.23
N ALA A 168 8.64 -1.46 -2.69
CA ALA A 168 9.75 -0.60 -3.10
C ALA A 168 10.17 -0.86 -4.54
N LYS A 169 10.40 -2.13 -4.92
CA LYS A 169 10.67 -2.55 -6.30
C LYS A 169 9.61 -2.01 -7.25
N SER A 170 8.35 -2.08 -6.82
CA SER A 170 7.19 -1.58 -7.55
C SER A 170 7.19 -0.06 -7.75
N ALA A 171 7.51 0.70 -6.69
CA ALA A 171 7.65 2.14 -6.74
C ALA A 171 8.81 2.59 -7.64
N LEU A 172 9.96 1.92 -7.54
CA LEU A 172 11.13 2.14 -8.39
C LEU A 172 10.78 1.93 -9.88
N GLU A 173 10.03 0.87 -10.21
CA GLU A 173 9.55 0.66 -11.57
C GLU A 173 8.59 1.75 -12.05
N ALA A 174 7.69 2.20 -11.18
CA ALA A 174 6.69 3.21 -11.53
C ALA A 174 7.32 4.58 -11.79
N ILE A 175 8.25 5.01 -10.93
CA ILE A 175 8.75 6.38 -10.94
C ILE A 175 9.91 6.62 -11.91
N ASN A 176 10.63 5.57 -12.31
CA ASN A 176 11.74 5.71 -13.25
C ASN A 176 11.27 6.30 -14.58
N GLY A 177 11.86 7.43 -14.98
CA GLY A 177 11.49 8.15 -16.20
C GLY A 177 10.17 8.92 -16.08
N CYS A 178 9.55 8.98 -14.89
CA CYS A 178 8.35 9.78 -14.66
C CYS A 178 8.70 11.27 -14.59
N ASN A 179 7.98 12.09 -15.36
CA ASN A 179 8.04 13.53 -15.24
C ASN A 179 7.03 14.01 -14.19
N LEU A 180 7.53 14.59 -13.10
CA LEU A 180 6.69 14.97 -11.96
C LEU A 180 5.78 16.18 -12.23
N PHE A 181 6.07 16.99 -13.24
CA PHE A 181 5.17 18.06 -13.71
C PHE A 181 4.14 17.56 -14.75
N GLY A 182 4.07 16.25 -14.98
CA GLY A 182 3.21 15.65 -15.99
C GLY A 182 3.63 16.03 -17.40
N GLU A 183 2.65 16.25 -18.28
CA GLU A 183 2.87 16.58 -19.70
C GLU A 183 3.57 17.94 -19.91
N LYS A 184 3.48 18.85 -18.92
CA LYS A 184 4.07 20.19 -18.98
C LYS A 184 5.53 20.22 -18.53
N GLY A 185 6.07 19.10 -18.06
CA GLY A 185 7.42 19.04 -17.52
C GLY A 185 8.52 18.97 -18.57
N ALA A 186 9.75 19.22 -18.12
CA ALA A 186 10.96 19.16 -18.94
C ALA A 186 11.92 18.09 -18.40
N SER A 187 13.11 17.97 -19.00
CA SER A 187 14.09 16.94 -18.61
C SER A 187 14.53 17.02 -17.14
N TRP A 188 14.58 18.22 -16.56
CA TRP A 188 15.00 18.43 -15.17
C TRP A 188 13.93 18.06 -14.13
N SER A 189 12.69 17.79 -14.54
CA SER A 189 11.62 17.31 -13.66
C SER A 189 11.37 15.81 -13.79
N VAL A 190 12.29 15.09 -14.46
CA VAL A 190 12.27 13.62 -14.60
C VAL A 190 13.05 12.98 -13.45
N VAL A 191 12.43 11.98 -12.82
CA VAL A 191 13.05 11.17 -11.77
C VAL A 191 13.73 9.95 -12.38
N TYR A 192 14.92 9.61 -11.90
CA TYR A 192 15.67 8.44 -12.34
C TYR A 192 15.97 7.50 -11.19
N VAL A 193 16.03 6.22 -11.51
CA VAL A 193 16.31 5.15 -10.56
C VAL A 193 17.56 4.39 -10.99
N ASP A 194 18.40 4.02 -10.03
CA ASP A 194 19.51 3.10 -10.25
C ASP A 194 18.98 1.69 -10.61
N ILE A 195 19.36 1.22 -11.81
CA ILE A 195 18.96 -0.09 -12.31
C ILE A 195 19.51 -1.23 -11.46
N ASP A 196 20.69 -1.07 -10.86
CA ASP A 196 21.28 -2.08 -10.01
C ASP A 196 20.52 -2.16 -8.67
N ALA A 197 20.11 -1.02 -8.13
CA ALA A 197 19.23 -0.98 -6.96
C ALA A 197 17.90 -1.70 -7.25
N HIS A 198 17.24 -1.38 -8.38
CA HIS A 198 16.05 -2.09 -8.82
C HIS A 198 16.28 -3.62 -8.92
N ASN A 199 17.35 -4.06 -9.58
CA ASN A 199 17.65 -5.48 -9.80
C ASN A 199 17.93 -6.22 -8.48
N ARG A 200 18.62 -5.60 -7.52
CA ARG A 200 18.84 -6.19 -6.18
C ARG A 200 17.51 -6.37 -5.44
N ASN A 201 16.63 -5.37 -5.45
CA ASN A 201 15.30 -5.50 -4.84
C ASN A 201 14.49 -6.61 -5.50
N ARG A 202 14.47 -6.67 -6.84
CA ARG A 202 13.79 -7.75 -7.57
C ARG A 202 14.31 -9.13 -7.18
N SER A 203 15.63 -9.32 -7.21
CA SER A 203 16.24 -10.63 -6.93
C SER A 203 15.98 -11.11 -5.51
N ILE A 204 16.12 -10.23 -4.50
CA ILE A 204 15.84 -10.59 -3.12
C ILE A 204 14.34 -10.85 -2.91
N PHE A 205 13.46 -10.01 -3.46
CA PHE A 205 12.01 -10.20 -3.37
C PHE A 205 11.56 -11.55 -3.92
N GLU A 206 11.95 -11.89 -5.16
CA GLU A 206 11.59 -13.16 -5.79
C GLU A 206 12.18 -14.37 -5.04
N THR A 207 13.34 -14.21 -4.38
CA THR A 207 13.97 -15.26 -3.56
C THR A 207 13.25 -15.46 -2.22
N MET A 208 12.67 -14.40 -1.64
CA MET A 208 11.95 -14.50 -0.37
C MET A 208 10.60 -15.18 -0.51
N LEU A 209 9.90 -14.98 -1.64
CA LEU A 209 8.59 -15.57 -1.87
C LEU A 209 8.66 -17.12 -1.83
N PRO A 210 7.65 -17.79 -1.25
CA PRO A 210 6.37 -17.24 -0.77
C PRO A 210 6.38 -16.76 0.69
N ARG A 211 7.56 -16.62 1.31
CA ARG A 211 7.70 -16.21 2.71
C ARG A 211 7.69 -14.68 2.84
N GLU A 212 7.10 -14.17 3.93
CA GLU A 212 7.12 -12.73 4.22
C GLU A 212 8.44 -12.26 4.82
N SER A 213 8.94 -12.92 5.87
CA SER A 213 10.15 -12.48 6.57
C SER A 213 10.82 -13.63 7.33
N SER A 214 11.92 -13.35 8.03
CA SER A 214 12.57 -14.32 8.91
C SER A 214 11.63 -14.93 9.96
N SER A 215 10.75 -14.12 10.54
CA SER A 215 9.85 -14.55 11.62
C SER A 215 8.41 -14.82 11.17
N LYS A 216 8.02 -14.37 9.97
CA LYS A 216 6.67 -14.57 9.40
C LYS A 216 6.72 -15.49 8.18
N GLY A 217 6.13 -16.67 8.35
CA GLY A 217 6.07 -17.67 7.28
C GLY A 217 5.18 -17.26 6.10
N VAL A 218 4.05 -16.61 6.38
CA VAL A 218 3.07 -16.10 5.40
C VAL A 218 2.41 -14.86 6.03
N ASP A 219 2.10 -13.86 5.23
CA ASP A 219 1.48 -12.61 5.65
C ASP A 219 0.50 -12.09 4.57
N ALA A 220 -0.63 -11.53 4.98
CA ALA A 220 -1.67 -11.03 4.08
C ALA A 220 -1.26 -9.76 3.32
N SER A 221 -0.27 -9.00 3.81
CA SER A 221 0.33 -7.87 3.09
C SER A 221 0.92 -8.25 1.72
N LEU A 222 1.27 -9.53 1.53
CA LEU A 222 1.71 -10.06 0.24
C LEU A 222 0.63 -9.96 -0.85
N LEU A 223 -0.66 -9.94 -0.49
CA LEU A 223 -1.75 -9.75 -1.47
C LEU A 223 -1.65 -8.38 -2.13
N LEU A 224 -1.52 -7.32 -1.33
CA LEU A 224 -1.34 -5.94 -1.82
C LEU A 224 -0.01 -5.73 -2.57
N THR A 225 0.95 -6.62 -2.33
CA THR A 225 2.27 -6.61 -2.96
C THR A 225 2.24 -7.31 -4.32
N LEU A 226 1.50 -8.41 -4.45
CA LEU A 226 1.42 -9.23 -5.66
C LEU A 226 0.19 -8.92 -6.52
N SER A 227 -0.74 -8.13 -6.01
CA SER A 227 -1.90 -7.60 -6.73
C SER A 227 -1.96 -6.08 -6.59
N PHE A 228 -3.14 -5.48 -6.74
CA PHE A 228 -3.30 -4.04 -6.61
C PHE A 228 -2.89 -3.57 -5.20
N PRO A 229 -2.15 -2.45 -5.06
CA PRO A 229 -1.69 -1.53 -6.09
C PRO A 229 -0.29 -1.86 -6.65
N ALA A 230 0.40 -2.86 -6.09
CA ALA A 230 1.83 -3.05 -6.31
C ALA A 230 2.18 -3.90 -7.53
N PHE A 231 1.54 -5.04 -7.79
CA PHE A 231 1.91 -5.94 -8.91
C PHE A 231 3.43 -6.20 -8.99
N ALA A 232 4.06 -6.52 -7.85
CA ALA A 232 5.52 -6.56 -7.72
C ALA A 232 6.19 -7.70 -8.47
N SER A 233 5.47 -8.77 -8.82
CA SER A 233 5.97 -9.88 -9.63
C SER A 233 4.97 -10.23 -10.73
N HIS A 234 5.52 -10.69 -11.86
CA HIS A 234 4.78 -11.26 -12.99
C HIS A 234 5.21 -12.71 -13.24
N GLU A 235 5.99 -13.31 -12.33
CA GLU A 235 6.26 -14.76 -12.35
C GLU A 235 5.04 -15.47 -11.74
N GLU A 236 4.23 -16.06 -12.62
CA GLU A 236 2.90 -16.58 -12.30
C GLU A 236 2.94 -17.66 -11.21
N ARG A 237 3.94 -18.54 -11.24
CA ARG A 237 4.07 -19.64 -10.29
C ARG A 237 4.28 -19.15 -8.85
N LEU A 238 5.13 -18.17 -8.64
CA LEU A 238 5.44 -17.52 -7.37
C LEU A 238 4.23 -16.72 -6.89
N VAL A 239 3.58 -15.98 -7.79
CA VAL A 239 2.36 -15.22 -7.47
C VAL A 239 1.26 -16.15 -6.99
N GLU A 240 0.94 -17.19 -7.75
CA GLU A 240 -0.13 -18.13 -7.41
C GLU A 240 0.21 -18.98 -6.19
N GLN A 241 1.46 -19.46 -6.06
CA GLN A 241 1.91 -20.19 -4.87
C GLN A 241 1.81 -19.32 -3.61
N THR A 242 2.18 -18.04 -3.70
CA THR A 242 2.11 -17.13 -2.55
C THR A 242 0.66 -16.82 -2.18
N LYS A 243 -0.18 -16.47 -3.16
CA LYS A 243 -1.62 -16.22 -2.95
C LYS A 243 -2.31 -17.44 -2.36
N HIS A 244 -2.02 -18.64 -2.88
CA HIS A 244 -2.53 -19.89 -2.35
C HIS A 244 -2.13 -20.11 -0.88
N ASN A 245 -0.87 -19.85 -0.51
CA ASN A 245 -0.42 -19.94 0.88
C ASN A 245 -1.13 -18.94 1.80
N VAL A 246 -1.39 -17.72 1.33
CA VAL A 246 -2.15 -16.71 2.09
C VAL A 246 -3.59 -17.17 2.28
N ILE A 247 -4.28 -17.57 1.21
CA ILE A 247 -5.68 -18.01 1.26
C ILE A 247 -5.83 -19.23 2.18
N THR A 248 -5.02 -20.27 1.99
CA THR A 248 -5.16 -21.52 2.74
C THR A 248 -4.85 -21.39 4.23
N ARG A 249 -3.98 -20.44 4.63
CA ARG A 249 -3.51 -20.34 6.01
C ARG A 249 -4.11 -19.16 6.79
N LEU A 250 -4.53 -18.11 6.09
CA LEU A 250 -4.94 -16.86 6.72
C LEU A 250 -6.42 -16.51 6.48
N ARG A 251 -7.10 -17.09 5.48
CA ARG A 251 -8.54 -16.87 5.28
C ARG A 251 -9.32 -17.44 6.47
N GLY A 252 -10.19 -16.61 7.02
CA GLY A 252 -11.12 -16.93 8.09
C GLY A 252 -12.58 -16.77 7.65
N LYS A 253 -13.50 -16.68 8.61
CA LYS A 253 -14.95 -16.55 8.34
C LYS A 253 -15.42 -15.10 8.14
N ARG A 254 -14.63 -14.14 8.61
CA ARG A 254 -14.93 -12.71 8.67
C ARG A 254 -13.81 -11.84 8.09
N GLY A 255 -12.89 -12.45 7.33
CA GLY A 255 -11.76 -11.77 6.72
C GLY A 255 -10.53 -12.64 6.68
N PHE A 256 -9.36 -12.03 6.53
CA PHE A 256 -8.08 -12.73 6.65
C PHE A 256 -7.35 -12.28 7.90
N LYS A 257 -6.64 -13.20 8.54
CA LYS A 257 -5.62 -12.87 9.56
C LYS A 257 -4.46 -12.15 8.89
N ARG A 258 -3.81 -11.20 9.57
CA ARG A 258 -2.62 -10.54 9.02
C ARG A 258 -1.47 -11.52 8.85
N PHE A 259 -1.19 -12.31 9.88
CA PHE A 259 -0.28 -13.46 9.88
C PHE A 259 -0.64 -14.38 11.06
N SER A 260 -0.09 -15.59 11.09
CA SER A 260 -0.38 -16.54 12.19
C SER A 260 0.14 -16.04 13.53
N ARG A 261 -0.57 -16.31 14.64
CA ARG A 261 -0.21 -15.89 16.00
C ARG A 261 0.00 -14.38 16.13
N ASP A 262 -0.81 -13.62 15.42
CA ASP A 262 -0.86 -12.17 15.53
C ASP A 262 -1.80 -11.75 16.66
N GLY A 263 -1.23 -11.20 17.73
CA GLY A 263 -1.99 -10.72 18.88
C GLY A 263 -2.66 -9.36 18.72
N PHE A 264 -2.36 -8.60 17.66
CA PHE A 264 -2.82 -7.21 17.58
C PHE A 264 -4.34 -7.08 17.57
N LEU A 265 -4.86 -6.26 18.46
CA LEU A 265 -6.28 -6.01 18.71
C LEU A 265 -7.07 -7.27 19.12
N SER A 266 -6.39 -8.39 19.37
CA SER A 266 -7.00 -9.59 19.93
C SER A 266 -7.52 -9.29 21.34
N LYS A 267 -8.52 -10.04 21.78
CA LYS A 267 -9.14 -9.87 23.10
C LYS A 267 -8.13 -10.03 24.26
N ILE A 268 -7.08 -10.82 24.04
CA ILE A 268 -6.08 -11.17 25.04
C ILE A 268 -4.80 -10.34 24.94
N GLU A 269 -4.71 -9.37 24.00
CA GLU A 269 -3.57 -8.46 23.94
C GLU A 269 -3.59 -7.46 25.09
N GLU A 270 -2.47 -7.32 25.80
CA GLU A 270 -2.29 -6.28 26.81
C GLU A 270 -2.15 -4.91 26.15
N LYS A 271 -3.23 -4.12 26.19
CA LYS A 271 -3.34 -2.83 25.48
C LYS A 271 -2.37 -1.76 25.97
N ASN A 272 -1.92 -1.83 27.23
CA ASN A 272 -1.05 -0.81 27.82
C ASN A 272 0.44 -1.05 27.55
N ARG A 273 0.77 -2.15 26.85
CA ARG A 273 2.15 -2.56 26.63
C ARG A 273 2.47 -2.57 25.14
N ARG A 274 3.55 -1.89 24.78
CA ARG A 274 3.99 -1.80 23.38
C ARG A 274 4.54 -3.11 22.83
N TYR A 275 5.26 -3.88 23.64
CA TYR A 275 6.01 -5.06 23.20
C TYR A 275 5.58 -6.34 23.90
N TYR A 276 5.55 -7.45 23.15
CA TYR A 276 5.19 -8.76 23.68
C TYR A 276 6.27 -9.32 24.60
N HIS A 277 5.87 -10.25 25.47
CA HIS A 277 6.73 -11.01 26.35
C HIS A 277 7.20 -12.28 25.62
N ASN A 278 8.31 -12.84 26.07
CA ASN A 278 8.82 -14.08 25.52
C ASN A 278 7.79 -15.21 25.72
N GLY A 279 7.40 -15.87 24.63
CA GLY A 279 6.44 -16.98 24.64
C GLY A 279 4.97 -16.61 24.41
N GLU A 280 4.61 -15.33 24.56
CA GLU A 280 3.22 -14.83 24.48
C GLU A 280 2.53 -15.12 23.13
N LEU A 281 3.31 -15.25 22.05
CA LEU A 281 2.78 -15.52 20.71
C LEU A 281 1.94 -16.79 20.64
N LYS A 282 2.24 -17.80 21.46
CA LYS A 282 1.47 -19.06 21.45
C LYS A 282 0.04 -18.83 21.92
N ASP A 283 -0.17 -17.87 22.81
CA ASP A 283 -1.48 -17.59 23.40
C ASP A 283 -2.42 -16.93 22.37
N PHE A 284 -1.87 -16.20 21.38
CA PHE A 284 -2.64 -15.60 20.28
C PHE A 284 -3.14 -16.61 19.24
N GLU A 285 -2.69 -17.86 19.26
CA GLU A 285 -3.13 -18.87 18.31
C GLU A 285 -4.64 -19.17 18.46
N GLY A 286 -5.42 -18.89 17.42
CA GLY A 286 -6.88 -19.02 17.46
C GLY A 286 -7.64 -17.77 17.90
N HIS A 287 -6.92 -16.74 18.37
CA HIS A 287 -7.48 -15.45 18.78
C HIS A 287 -7.10 -14.29 17.85
N GLU A 288 -6.45 -14.59 16.71
CA GLU A 288 -6.03 -13.57 15.76
C GLU A 288 -7.24 -12.87 15.12
N CYS A 289 -7.19 -11.55 15.03
CA CYS A 289 -8.24 -10.79 14.36
C CYS A 289 -8.30 -11.07 12.85
N GLU A 290 -9.52 -11.13 12.33
CA GLU A 290 -9.81 -11.29 10.91
C GLU A 290 -10.20 -9.93 10.29
N TRP A 291 -9.62 -9.60 9.15
CA TRP A 291 -9.73 -8.29 8.52
C TRP A 291 -10.49 -8.39 7.18
N PRO A 292 -11.72 -7.85 7.08
CA PRO A 292 -12.50 -7.83 5.84
C PRO A 292 -11.82 -7.13 4.67
N LEU A 293 -10.84 -6.26 4.95
CA LEU A 293 -10.00 -5.59 3.94
C LEU A 293 -9.51 -6.55 2.84
N PHE A 294 -9.12 -7.76 3.22
CA PHE A 294 -8.56 -8.71 2.26
C PHE A 294 -9.61 -9.42 1.41
N TYR A 295 -10.88 -9.46 1.82
CA TYR A 295 -11.96 -9.83 0.89
C TYR A 295 -12.10 -8.78 -0.22
N ILE A 296 -12.01 -7.50 0.14
CA ILE A 296 -12.04 -6.41 -0.83
C ILE A 296 -10.84 -6.50 -1.79
N GLU A 297 -9.65 -6.80 -1.28
CA GLU A 297 -8.48 -7.02 -2.11
C GLU A 297 -8.67 -8.19 -3.09
N MET A 298 -9.24 -9.31 -2.64
CA MET A 298 -9.54 -10.44 -3.52
C MET A 298 -10.61 -10.13 -4.58
N ILE A 299 -11.57 -9.24 -4.29
CA ILE A 299 -12.52 -8.74 -5.29
C ILE A 299 -11.75 -7.95 -6.37
N ILE A 300 -10.89 -7.01 -5.97
CA ILE A 300 -10.09 -6.20 -6.91
C ILE A 300 -9.16 -7.10 -7.73
N ASP A 301 -8.49 -8.06 -7.12
CA ASP A 301 -7.69 -9.08 -7.81
C ASP A 301 -8.50 -9.85 -8.86
N GLY A 302 -9.73 -10.23 -8.51
CA GLY A 302 -10.67 -10.90 -9.41
C GLY A 302 -11.02 -10.02 -10.63
N VAL A 303 -11.22 -8.71 -10.42
CA VAL A 303 -11.45 -7.75 -11.51
C VAL A 303 -10.26 -7.70 -12.46
N PHE A 304 -9.03 -7.56 -11.93
CA PHE A 304 -7.82 -7.52 -12.77
C PHE A 304 -7.57 -8.82 -13.54
N LYS A 305 -8.02 -9.96 -13.00
CA LYS A 305 -7.92 -11.28 -13.64
C LYS A 305 -9.13 -11.63 -14.52
N SER A 306 -10.15 -10.79 -14.59
CA SER A 306 -11.44 -11.11 -15.21
C SER A 306 -12.07 -12.41 -14.68
N ASN A 307 -11.88 -12.70 -13.39
CA ASN A 307 -12.40 -13.91 -12.72
C ASN A 307 -13.71 -13.59 -11.99
N SER A 308 -14.84 -13.76 -12.68
CA SER A 308 -16.17 -13.48 -12.12
C SER A 308 -16.54 -14.38 -10.94
N GLU A 309 -16.08 -15.62 -10.90
CA GLU A 309 -16.35 -16.56 -9.80
C GLU A 309 -15.71 -16.07 -8.50
N GLN A 310 -14.44 -15.67 -8.56
CA GLN A 310 -13.73 -15.07 -7.44
C GLN A 310 -14.40 -13.77 -6.95
N ILE A 311 -14.83 -12.92 -7.89
CA ILE A 311 -15.54 -11.67 -7.53
C ILE A 311 -16.81 -11.98 -6.76
N GLU A 312 -17.64 -12.90 -7.26
CA GLU A 312 -18.91 -13.27 -6.62
C GLU A 312 -18.70 -13.91 -5.24
N GLU A 313 -17.73 -14.83 -5.13
CA GLU A 313 -17.37 -15.49 -3.87
C GLU A 313 -17.06 -14.47 -2.78
N TYR A 314 -16.10 -13.57 -3.03
CA TYR A 314 -15.66 -12.62 -2.02
C TYR A 314 -16.63 -11.46 -1.81
N GLN A 315 -17.46 -11.09 -2.79
CA GLN A 315 -18.58 -10.18 -2.57
C GLN A 315 -19.59 -10.77 -1.59
N ASN A 316 -19.93 -12.06 -1.71
CA ASN A 316 -20.84 -12.74 -0.80
C ASN A 316 -20.26 -12.83 0.63
N GLU A 317 -18.97 -13.11 0.78
CA GLU A 317 -18.31 -13.09 2.10
C GLU A 317 -18.27 -11.69 2.71
N LEU A 318 -17.94 -10.67 1.90
CA LEU A 318 -17.85 -9.30 2.34
C LEU A 318 -19.20 -8.76 2.82
N ARG A 319 -20.33 -9.12 2.18
CA ARG A 319 -21.68 -8.68 2.60
C ARG A 319 -21.95 -8.94 4.08
N ASN A 320 -21.45 -10.06 4.61
CA ASN A 320 -21.63 -10.43 6.02
C ASN A 320 -20.76 -9.59 6.98
N CYS A 321 -19.82 -8.80 6.44
CA CYS A 321 -18.87 -7.98 7.18
C CYS A 321 -19.18 -6.47 7.11
N LEU A 322 -20.21 -6.10 6.34
CA LEU A 322 -20.69 -4.73 6.20
C LEU A 322 -21.76 -4.43 7.26
N HIS A 323 -21.85 -3.16 7.64
CA HIS A 323 -22.97 -2.62 8.40
C HIS A 323 -23.38 -1.27 7.80
N THR A 324 -24.53 -0.74 8.16
CA THR A 324 -24.98 0.57 7.66
C THR A 324 -24.67 1.67 8.67
N ASP A 325 -24.31 2.85 8.18
CA ASP A 325 -24.23 4.06 8.99
C ASP A 325 -25.62 4.68 9.23
N VAL A 326 -25.64 5.90 9.79
CA VAL A 326 -26.87 6.65 10.07
C VAL A 326 -27.63 7.10 8.81
N ASN A 327 -26.96 7.16 7.66
CA ASN A 327 -27.53 7.54 6.37
C ASN A 327 -27.95 6.32 5.54
N GLY A 328 -27.66 5.11 6.03
CA GLY A 328 -27.90 3.85 5.33
C GLY A 328 -26.75 3.41 4.42
N ASP A 329 -25.61 4.10 4.45
CA ASP A 329 -24.46 3.80 3.62
C ASP A 329 -23.67 2.60 4.16
N PRO A 330 -23.16 1.71 3.29
CA PRO A 330 -22.37 0.56 3.70
C PRO A 330 -21.00 0.96 4.25
N VAL A 331 -20.74 0.51 5.47
CA VAL A 331 -19.49 0.70 6.22
C VAL A 331 -18.77 -0.63 6.40
N VAL A 332 -17.50 -0.65 6.00
CA VAL A 332 -16.60 -1.78 6.19
C VAL A 332 -16.15 -1.85 7.64
N THR A 333 -16.38 -3.00 8.28
CA THR A 333 -15.81 -3.29 9.59
C THR A 333 -14.28 -3.40 9.49
N MET A 334 -13.56 -2.79 10.44
CA MET A 334 -12.10 -2.82 10.48
C MET A 334 -11.55 -4.24 10.69
N TYR A 335 -12.01 -4.89 11.76
CA TYR A 335 -11.63 -6.26 12.10
C TYR A 335 -12.73 -6.95 12.91
N TYR A 336 -12.66 -8.27 12.96
CA TYR A 336 -13.44 -9.13 13.83
C TYR A 336 -12.50 -9.92 14.73
N ALA A 337 -12.68 -9.83 16.05
CA ALA A 337 -11.91 -10.60 17.03
C ALA A 337 -12.68 -11.89 17.41
N PRO A 338 -12.08 -13.08 17.27
CA PRO A 338 -12.69 -14.33 17.75
C PRO A 338 -12.89 -14.31 19.26
N ASP A 339 -14.08 -14.72 19.73
CA ASP A 339 -14.41 -14.74 21.18
C ASP A 339 -14.11 -16.09 21.87
N GLY A 340 -13.58 -17.06 21.12
CA GLY A 340 -13.18 -18.38 21.62
C GLY A 340 -14.30 -19.43 21.68
N ASP A 341 -15.56 -19.02 21.66
CA ASP A 341 -16.75 -19.89 21.58
C ASP A 341 -17.26 -20.10 20.15
N GLY A 342 -16.51 -19.62 19.15
CA GLY A 342 -16.87 -19.62 17.74
C GLY A 342 -17.62 -18.37 17.27
N SER A 343 -17.93 -17.44 18.19
CA SER A 343 -18.47 -16.12 17.86
C SER A 343 -17.35 -15.10 17.59
N TYR A 344 -17.75 -13.92 17.08
CA TYR A 344 -16.85 -12.83 16.72
C TYR A 344 -17.35 -11.52 17.29
N VAL A 345 -16.43 -10.73 17.86
CA VAL A 345 -16.68 -9.37 18.29
C VAL A 345 -16.22 -8.41 17.19
N ARG A 346 -17.14 -7.58 16.71
CA ARG A 346 -16.86 -6.51 15.73
C ARG A 346 -16.00 -5.42 16.36
N SER A 347 -15.08 -4.84 15.60
CA SER A 347 -14.36 -3.64 16.01
C SER A 347 -15.32 -2.50 16.43
N PRO A 348 -14.98 -1.68 17.45
CA PRO A 348 -15.80 -0.54 17.85
C PRO A 348 -16.07 0.42 16.69
N SER A 349 -17.30 0.94 16.59
CA SER A 349 -17.74 1.86 15.53
C SER A 349 -17.38 3.34 15.80
N GLN A 350 -16.30 3.62 16.54
CA GLN A 350 -15.98 4.98 16.97
C GLN A 350 -15.47 5.86 15.82
N SER A 351 -14.76 5.28 14.86
CA SER A 351 -14.24 5.97 13.69
C SER A 351 -14.31 5.06 12.47
N LEU A 352 -14.37 5.66 11.27
CA LEU A 352 -14.38 4.93 10.01
C LEU A 352 -13.01 4.29 9.76
N PHE A 353 -12.98 3.01 9.36
CA PHE A 353 -11.75 2.38 8.90
C PHE A 353 -11.39 2.88 7.50
N LEU A 354 -10.70 4.01 7.43
CA LEU A 354 -10.42 4.76 6.20
C LEU A 354 -9.79 3.90 5.09
N TRP A 355 -8.82 3.05 5.42
CA TRP A 355 -8.18 2.18 4.45
C TRP A 355 -9.17 1.17 3.85
N GLY A 356 -9.90 0.43 4.69
CA GLY A 356 -10.90 -0.53 4.23
C GLY A 356 -12.03 0.13 3.45
N GLN A 357 -12.54 1.27 3.91
CA GLN A 357 -13.60 1.99 3.22
C GLN A 357 -13.14 2.51 1.86
N SER A 358 -11.90 3.02 1.77
CA SER A 358 -11.33 3.50 0.52
C SER A 358 -11.21 2.38 -0.51
N MET A 359 -10.66 1.23 -0.11
CA MET A 359 -10.56 0.05 -0.97
C MET A 359 -11.94 -0.46 -1.38
N PHE A 360 -12.93 -0.40 -0.48
CA PHE A 360 -14.30 -0.81 -0.80
C PHE A 360 -14.93 0.08 -1.86
N ILE A 361 -14.78 1.40 -1.75
CA ILE A 361 -15.27 2.34 -2.79
C ILE A 361 -14.65 2.01 -4.14
N ILE A 362 -13.33 1.77 -4.19
CA ILE A 362 -12.63 1.37 -5.42
C ILE A 362 -13.22 0.07 -6.00
N ALA A 363 -13.39 -0.96 -5.16
CA ALA A 363 -13.96 -2.23 -5.58
C ALA A 363 -15.39 -2.08 -6.11
N GLN A 364 -16.23 -1.26 -5.46
CA GLN A 364 -17.59 -0.99 -5.92
C GLN A 364 -17.59 -0.30 -7.29
N LEU A 365 -16.75 0.72 -7.49
CA LEU A 365 -16.64 1.40 -8.78
C LEU A 365 -16.20 0.45 -9.91
N LEU A 366 -15.25 -0.43 -9.63
CA LEU A 366 -14.77 -1.44 -10.58
C LEU A 366 -15.88 -2.44 -10.94
N THR A 367 -16.52 -3.04 -9.93
CA THR A 367 -17.53 -4.08 -10.14
C THR A 367 -18.85 -3.55 -10.73
N ALA A 368 -19.17 -2.28 -10.49
CA ALA A 368 -20.28 -1.59 -11.15
C ALA A 368 -19.93 -1.14 -12.59
N GLY A 369 -18.70 -1.38 -13.05
CA GLY A 369 -18.22 -0.96 -14.36
C GLY A 369 -18.08 0.56 -14.51
N LEU A 370 -18.13 1.34 -13.42
CA LEU A 370 -17.99 2.79 -13.42
C LEU A 370 -16.53 3.24 -13.54
N LEU A 371 -15.60 2.40 -13.09
CA LEU A 371 -14.16 2.57 -13.23
C LEU A 371 -13.57 1.39 -13.98
N HIS A 372 -12.73 1.65 -14.97
CA HIS A 372 -12.00 0.61 -15.68
C HIS A 372 -10.60 0.39 -15.07
N ILE A 373 -10.04 -0.82 -15.14
CA ILE A 373 -8.71 -1.14 -14.59
C ILE A 373 -7.60 -0.24 -15.16
N ASN A 374 -7.71 0.15 -16.43
CA ASN A 374 -6.78 1.07 -17.09
C ASN A 374 -6.84 2.51 -16.55
N GLU A 375 -7.93 2.87 -15.88
CA GLU A 375 -8.13 4.18 -15.27
C GLU A 375 -7.63 4.20 -13.82
N LEU A 376 -7.72 3.05 -13.14
CA LEU A 376 -7.14 2.82 -11.81
C LEU A 376 -5.62 2.55 -11.85
N ASP A 377 -5.12 1.97 -12.95
CA ASP A 377 -3.71 1.72 -13.20
C ASP A 377 -3.29 2.22 -14.61
N PRO A 378 -3.23 3.55 -14.83
CA PRO A 378 -2.86 4.15 -16.10
C PRO A 378 -1.45 3.80 -16.59
N ILE A 379 -0.52 3.43 -15.70
CA ILE A 379 0.81 2.92 -16.10
C ILE A 379 0.85 1.39 -16.30
N ARG A 380 -0.29 0.70 -16.20
CA ARG A 380 -0.51 -0.74 -16.45
C ARG A 380 0.51 -1.64 -15.76
N ARG A 381 0.77 -1.39 -14.48
CA ARG A 381 1.66 -2.21 -13.65
C ARG A 381 1.20 -3.65 -13.52
N TYR A 382 -0.11 -3.89 -13.64
CA TYR A 382 -0.68 -5.24 -13.74
C TYR A 382 -0.12 -6.05 -14.93
N LEU A 383 0.49 -5.39 -15.92
CA LEU A 383 1.22 -6.04 -17.01
C LEU A 383 2.73 -6.13 -16.74
N PRO A 384 3.41 -7.17 -17.27
CA PRO A 384 4.86 -7.23 -17.30
C PRO A 384 5.46 -5.99 -17.97
N SER A 385 6.67 -5.60 -17.56
CA SER A 385 7.31 -4.34 -18.00
C SER A 385 7.38 -4.15 -19.52
N TYR A 386 7.56 -5.23 -20.29
CA TYR A 386 7.61 -5.21 -21.75
C TYR A 386 6.25 -4.96 -22.43
N ASN A 387 5.13 -5.12 -21.71
CA ASN A 387 3.77 -4.89 -22.19
C ASN A 387 3.17 -3.55 -21.72
N ARG A 388 3.90 -2.77 -20.92
CA ARG A 388 3.43 -1.48 -20.40
C ARG A 388 3.45 -0.39 -21.48
N PRO A 389 2.57 0.63 -21.40
CA PRO A 389 2.55 1.73 -22.35
C PRO A 389 3.90 2.44 -22.42
N ARG A 390 4.39 2.65 -23.64
CA ARG A 390 5.58 3.48 -23.86
C ARG A 390 5.17 4.94 -23.71
N ARG A 391 5.69 5.65 -22.71
CA ARG A 391 5.61 7.12 -22.73
C ARG A 391 6.52 7.58 -23.88
N GLY A 392 5.98 8.36 -24.82
CA GLY A 392 6.69 8.85 -26.01
C GLY A 392 7.84 9.82 -25.75
N GLY A 393 8.43 9.83 -24.55
CA GLY A 393 9.60 10.62 -24.19
C GLY A 393 10.90 9.83 -24.38
N ARG A 394 12.03 10.55 -24.49
CA ARG A 394 13.38 9.98 -24.63
C ARG A 394 13.93 9.35 -23.34
N TYR A 395 13.09 9.01 -22.37
CA TYR A 395 13.52 8.71 -21.01
C TYR A 395 13.40 7.21 -20.70
N SER A 396 14.38 6.72 -19.92
CA SER A 396 14.59 5.31 -19.61
C SER A 396 13.36 4.65 -18.97
N ALA A 397 13.04 3.44 -19.41
CA ALA A 397 12.08 2.54 -18.76
C ALA A 397 12.79 1.21 -18.48
N PHE A 398 12.52 0.59 -17.33
CA PHE A 398 13.04 -0.74 -17.04
C PHE A 398 12.41 -1.76 -18.00
N GLN A 399 13.18 -2.26 -18.95
CA GLN A 399 12.77 -3.32 -19.86
C GLN A 399 13.81 -4.44 -19.84
N VAL A 400 13.34 -5.67 -19.63
CA VAL A 400 14.15 -6.87 -19.81
C VAL A 400 14.17 -7.18 -21.30
N CYS A 401 15.33 -7.04 -21.95
CA CYS A 401 15.53 -7.56 -23.30
C CYS A 401 15.81 -9.05 -23.19
N PHE A 402 14.85 -9.91 -23.55
CA PHE A 402 15.15 -11.33 -23.76
C PHE A 402 16.02 -11.45 -25.01
N PHE A 403 17.31 -11.71 -24.82
CA PHE A 403 18.14 -12.25 -25.90
C PHE A 403 17.91 -13.76 -26.00
N GLY A 404 17.34 -14.21 -27.12
CA GLY A 404 17.17 -15.61 -27.53
C GLY A 404 15.70 -15.97 -27.74
N SER A 405 15.25 -16.44 -28.90
CA SER A 405 15.86 -17.39 -29.81
C SER A 405 15.43 -17.17 -31.27
N ASN A 406 16.36 -16.72 -32.10
CA ASN A 406 16.38 -16.99 -33.54
C ASN A 406 17.83 -17.30 -33.90
N LEU A 407 18.25 -18.53 -33.60
CA LEU A 407 19.36 -19.18 -34.27
C LEU A 407 18.77 -20.42 -34.94
N THR A 408 18.64 -20.29 -36.26
CA THR A 408 18.34 -21.28 -37.31
C THR A 408 17.07 -22.10 -37.17
#